data_AF-A0A352RYH3-F1
#
_entry.id   AF-A0A352RYH3-F1
#
_cell.length_a   1.000
_cell.length_b   1.000
_cell.length_c   1.000
_cell.angle_alpha   90.00
_cell.angle_beta   90.00
_cell.angle_gamma   90.00
#
_symmetry.space_group_name_H-M   'P 1'
#
loop_
_entity.id
_entity.type
_entity.pdbx_description
1 polymer ?
#
loop_
_entity_poly.entity_id
_entity_poly.type
_entity_poly.pdbx_seq_one_letter_code
_entity_poly.pdbx_strand_id
1 'polypeptide(L)'
;MHAATESILIYNHGRDPERLTMKLAAIAADPFAFFRGTNHLYAASLEREAGLLDAPSTYVCGDLHVENFGTFKGDNGLVYFDLNDFDDAMLAPLTVDVIRMLSSVLVAGESIGLSEADARTACAQMLSVYTAMLRAGKPRWLERATASGLVATLLRQVKRRKRGALLNARTEM
;
A
#
# COMPACT_ATOMS: atom_id res chain seq x y z
N MET A 1 -15.54 -25.85 4.42
CA MET A 1 -14.45 -24.87 4.38
C MET A 1 -14.84 -23.78 3.39
N HIS A 2 -14.65 -22.50 3.70
CA HIS A 2 -15.00 -21.41 2.77
C HIS A 2 -14.00 -21.39 1.60
N ALA A 3 -14.44 -21.05 0.38
CA ALA A 3 -13.59 -21.10 -0.82
C ALA A 3 -12.32 -20.22 -0.71
N ALA A 4 -12.44 -19.05 -0.05
CA ALA A 4 -11.29 -18.18 0.20
C ALA A 4 -10.25 -18.86 1.12
N THR A 5 -10.69 -19.60 2.14
CA THR A 5 -9.79 -20.33 3.05
C THR A 5 -9.00 -21.39 2.29
N GLU A 6 -9.67 -22.14 1.42
CA GLU A 6 -9.01 -23.14 0.56
C GLU A 6 -7.96 -22.50 -0.34
N SER A 7 -8.30 -21.41 -1.03
CA SER A 7 -7.36 -20.69 -1.91
C SER A 7 -6.14 -20.17 -1.15
N ILE A 8 -6.32 -19.63 0.06
CA ILE A 8 -5.21 -19.17 0.92
C ILE A 8 -4.29 -20.33 1.30
N LEU A 9 -4.84 -21.48 1.67
CA LEU A 9 -4.04 -22.65 2.04
C LEU A 9 -3.27 -23.21 0.83
N ILE A 10 -3.90 -23.25 -0.35
CA ILE A 10 -3.25 -23.64 -1.60
C ILE A 10 -2.12 -22.67 -1.95
N TYR A 11 -2.37 -21.35 -1.91
CA TYR A 11 -1.38 -20.33 -2.23
C TYR A 11 -0.13 -20.40 -1.32
N ASN A 12 -0.32 -20.78 -0.06
CA ASN A 12 0.77 -20.89 0.92
C ASN A 12 1.27 -22.34 1.09
N HIS A 13 0.93 -23.26 0.18
CA HIS A 13 1.40 -24.63 0.24
C HIS A 13 2.94 -24.70 0.24
N GLY A 14 3.51 -25.56 1.10
CA GLY A 14 4.96 -25.76 1.21
C GLY A 14 5.71 -24.68 1.99
N ARG A 15 5.01 -23.71 2.60
CA ARG A 15 5.63 -22.76 3.54
C ARG A 15 5.94 -23.45 4.87
N ASP A 16 6.92 -22.90 5.58
CA ASP A 16 7.25 -23.32 6.95
C ASP A 16 5.98 -23.28 7.85
N PRO A 17 5.63 -24.39 8.54
CA PRO A 17 4.36 -24.48 9.25
C PRO A 17 4.18 -23.44 10.36
N GLU A 18 5.23 -23.17 11.14
CA GLU A 18 5.17 -22.21 12.25
C GLU A 18 4.93 -20.79 11.73
N ARG A 19 5.72 -20.36 10.75
CA ARG A 19 5.54 -19.05 10.11
C ARG A 19 4.21 -18.95 9.36
N LEU A 20 3.72 -20.03 8.77
CA LEU A 20 2.41 -20.05 8.13
C LEU A 20 1.31 -19.83 9.17
N THR A 21 1.34 -20.50 10.32
CA THR A 21 0.38 -20.27 11.40
C THR A 21 0.40 -18.81 11.87
N MET A 22 1.58 -18.22 12.05
CA MET A 22 1.72 -16.79 12.40
C MET A 22 1.12 -15.87 11.33
N LYS A 23 1.40 -16.15 10.05
CA LYS A 23 0.83 -15.41 8.92
C LYS A 23 -0.70 -15.52 8.89
N LEU A 24 -1.24 -16.72 9.05
CA LEU A 24 -2.69 -16.96 9.05
C LEU A 24 -3.38 -16.24 10.22
N ALA A 25 -2.74 -16.18 11.39
CA ALA A 25 -3.24 -15.39 12.51
C ALA A 25 -3.21 -13.88 12.20
N ALA A 26 -2.13 -13.39 11.58
CA ALA A 26 -1.99 -11.98 11.21
C ALA A 26 -3.02 -11.54 10.16
N ILE A 27 -3.24 -12.32 9.09
CA ILE A 27 -4.24 -11.97 8.06
C ILE A 27 -5.68 -12.03 8.58
N ALA A 28 -5.93 -12.77 9.67
CA ALA A 28 -7.25 -12.90 10.29
C ALA A 28 -7.54 -11.80 11.33
N ALA A 29 -6.58 -10.93 11.62
CA ALA A 29 -6.70 -9.93 12.68
C ALA A 29 -7.78 -8.88 12.39
N ASP A 30 -7.88 -8.42 11.14
CA ASP A 30 -8.83 -7.40 10.71
C ASP A 30 -9.02 -7.42 9.17
N PRO A 31 -10.07 -6.75 8.63
CA PRO A 31 -10.34 -6.73 7.20
C PRO A 31 -9.21 -6.16 6.34
N PHE A 32 -8.48 -5.16 6.85
CA PHE A 32 -7.38 -4.56 6.13
C PHE A 32 -6.15 -5.48 6.10
N ALA A 33 -5.82 -6.14 7.22
CA ALA A 33 -4.81 -7.18 7.27
C ALA A 33 -5.12 -8.34 6.31
N PHE A 34 -6.39 -8.75 6.21
CA PHE A 34 -6.83 -9.73 5.21
C PHE A 34 -6.59 -9.23 3.78
N PHE A 35 -7.01 -7.99 3.49
CA PHE A 35 -6.86 -7.36 2.16
C PHE A 35 -5.41 -7.33 1.70
N ARG A 36 -4.49 -6.82 2.53
CA ARG A 36 -3.05 -6.78 2.20
C ARG A 36 -2.35 -8.14 2.27
N GLY A 37 -2.86 -9.06 3.10
CA GLY A 37 -2.28 -10.39 3.27
C GLY A 37 -2.67 -11.41 2.19
N THR A 38 -3.64 -11.07 1.34
CA THR A 38 -4.23 -11.98 0.34
C THR A 38 -4.30 -11.36 -1.06
N ASN A 39 -3.26 -10.64 -1.49
CA ASN A 39 -3.19 -9.98 -2.80
C ASN A 39 -3.65 -10.88 -3.98
N HIS A 40 -3.21 -12.15 -3.99
CA HIS A 40 -3.62 -13.15 -4.99
C HIS A 40 -5.15 -13.31 -5.14
N LEU A 41 -5.93 -13.21 -4.05
CA LEU A 41 -7.40 -13.26 -4.12
C LEU A 41 -7.97 -12.00 -4.77
N TYR A 42 -7.39 -10.84 -4.46
CA TYR A 42 -7.80 -9.58 -5.05
C TYR A 42 -7.49 -9.54 -6.55
N ALA A 43 -6.28 -9.96 -6.94
CA ALA A 43 -5.89 -10.08 -8.34
C ALA A 43 -6.85 -10.98 -9.13
N ALA A 44 -7.19 -12.17 -8.60
CA ALA A 44 -8.19 -13.06 -9.21
C ALA A 44 -9.59 -12.42 -9.28
N SER A 45 -9.93 -11.51 -8.36
CA SER A 45 -11.21 -10.80 -8.41
C SER A 45 -11.27 -9.74 -9.50
N LEU A 46 -10.14 -9.11 -9.85
CA LEU A 46 -10.05 -8.08 -10.90
C LEU A 46 -10.29 -8.63 -12.30
N GLU A 47 -10.05 -9.92 -12.53
CA GLU A 47 -10.34 -10.57 -13.83
C GLU A 47 -11.83 -10.44 -14.21
N ARG A 48 -12.72 -10.38 -13.21
CA ARG A 48 -14.16 -10.18 -13.42
C ARG A 48 -14.54 -8.73 -13.72
N GLU A 49 -13.63 -7.80 -13.47
CA GLU A 49 -13.81 -6.35 -13.63
C GLU A 49 -12.96 -5.81 -14.78
N ALA A 50 -12.85 -6.56 -15.89
CA ALA A 50 -11.92 -6.26 -16.99
C ALA A 50 -12.05 -4.83 -17.55
N GLY A 51 -13.24 -4.20 -17.48
CA GLY A 51 -13.44 -2.81 -17.89
C GLY A 51 -12.65 -1.79 -17.06
N LEU A 52 -12.25 -2.16 -15.85
CA LEU A 52 -11.38 -1.36 -15.00
C LEU A 52 -9.90 -1.45 -15.39
N LEU A 53 -9.52 -2.42 -16.22
CA LEU A 53 -8.15 -2.67 -16.68
C LEU A 53 -7.87 -2.07 -18.07
N ASP A 54 -8.79 -1.25 -18.59
CA ASP A 54 -8.64 -0.55 -19.86
C ASP A 54 -7.80 0.72 -19.70
N ALA A 55 -6.48 0.55 -19.54
CA ALA A 55 -5.52 1.64 -19.46
C ALA A 55 -4.15 1.24 -20.04
N PRO A 56 -3.32 2.21 -20.46
CA PRO A 56 -1.94 1.92 -20.86
C PRO A 56 -1.17 1.17 -19.78
N SER A 57 -0.37 0.20 -20.22
CA SER A 57 0.48 -0.57 -19.31
C SER A 57 1.72 0.21 -18.91
N THR A 58 2.08 0.11 -17.63
CA THR A 58 3.30 0.65 -17.02
C THR A 58 3.79 -0.32 -15.95
N TYR A 59 5.00 -0.12 -15.43
CA TYR A 59 5.40 -0.78 -14.20
C TYR A 59 4.53 -0.28 -13.04
N VAL A 60 3.81 -1.22 -12.44
CA VAL A 60 2.96 -1.01 -11.25
C VAL A 60 3.59 -1.72 -10.06
N CYS A 61 3.24 -1.29 -8.85
CA CYS A 61 3.60 -1.97 -7.61
C CYS A 61 2.93 -3.35 -7.51
N GLY A 62 1.69 -3.48 -7.99
CA GLY A 62 0.96 -4.75 -8.02
C GLY A 62 0.29 -5.12 -6.68
N ASP A 63 0.85 -4.66 -5.56
CA ASP A 63 0.24 -4.76 -4.21
C ASP A 63 -0.01 -3.39 -3.55
N LEU A 64 -0.21 -2.31 -4.31
CA LEU A 64 -0.32 -0.98 -3.74
C LEU A 64 -1.49 -0.80 -2.75
N HIS A 65 -1.17 -0.42 -1.50
CA HIS A 65 -2.12 -0.09 -0.44
C HIS A 65 -1.60 1.04 0.49
N VAL A 66 -2.47 1.60 1.34
CA VAL A 66 -2.14 2.75 2.23
C VAL A 66 -0.89 2.57 3.11
N GLU A 67 -0.54 1.34 3.48
CA GLU A 67 0.67 1.04 4.27
C GLU A 67 1.94 0.83 3.43
N ASN A 68 1.90 0.95 2.10
CA ASN A 68 3.11 0.91 1.26
C ASN A 68 3.86 2.24 1.22
N PHE A 69 3.39 3.26 1.93
CA PHE A 69 4.08 4.54 1.99
C PHE A 69 4.95 4.63 3.24
N GLY A 70 6.19 5.07 3.05
CA GLY A 70 7.17 5.16 4.13
C GLY A 70 8.10 6.34 3.97
N THR A 71 9.04 6.46 4.91
CA THR A 71 10.11 7.47 4.84
C THR A 71 11.47 6.82 4.65
N PHE A 72 12.23 7.29 3.67
CA PHE A 72 13.53 6.73 3.29
C PHE A 72 14.62 7.79 3.33
N LYS A 73 15.81 7.44 3.82
CA LYS A 73 16.95 8.33 3.76
C LYS A 73 17.76 8.03 2.50
N GLY A 74 17.84 8.98 1.58
CA GLY A 74 18.68 8.86 0.40
C GLY A 74 20.15 9.06 0.71
N ASP A 75 21.02 8.65 -0.23
CA ASP A 75 22.48 8.78 -0.11
C ASP A 75 22.96 10.24 -0.05
N ASN A 76 22.15 11.16 -0.59
CA ASN A 76 22.35 12.60 -0.44
C ASN A 76 22.00 13.15 0.95
N GLY A 77 21.61 12.28 1.89
CA GLY A 77 21.26 12.63 3.26
C GLY A 77 19.87 13.24 3.46
N LEU A 78 19.06 13.38 2.39
CA LEU A 78 17.68 13.84 2.47
C LEU A 78 16.74 12.70 2.89
N VAL A 79 15.57 13.06 3.45
CA VAL A 79 14.52 12.11 3.78
C VAL A 79 13.35 12.33 2.83
N TYR A 80 12.95 11.25 2.17
CA TYR A 80 11.89 11.18 1.19
C TYR A 80 10.67 10.47 1.78
N PHE A 81 9.48 10.83 1.33
CA PHE A 81 8.27 10.06 1.52
C PHE A 81 7.93 9.41 0.18
N ASP A 82 7.88 8.08 0.15
CA ASP A 82 7.74 7.35 -1.11
C ASP A 82 7.09 5.97 -0.89
N LEU A 83 6.81 5.29 -1.99
CA LEU A 83 6.41 3.89 -2.03
C LEU A 83 7.54 2.97 -1.55
N ASN A 84 7.12 1.83 -1.01
CA ASN A 84 7.97 0.73 -0.59
C ASN A 84 7.48 -0.57 -1.24
N ASP A 85 8.28 -1.63 -1.04
CA ASP A 85 7.85 -3.01 -1.25
C ASP A 85 7.35 -3.30 -2.68
N PHE A 86 8.29 -3.63 -3.58
CA PHE A 86 8.04 -3.89 -5.00
C PHE A 86 8.12 -5.40 -5.33
N ASP A 87 7.87 -6.26 -4.35
CA ASP A 87 7.99 -7.72 -4.51
C ASP A 87 6.95 -8.29 -5.49
N ASP A 88 5.81 -7.60 -5.66
CA ASP A 88 4.73 -7.93 -6.59
C ASP A 88 4.72 -7.05 -7.88
N ALA A 89 5.81 -6.32 -8.13
CA ALA A 89 5.87 -5.38 -9.25
C ALA A 89 5.79 -6.09 -10.62
N MET A 90 4.99 -5.54 -11.52
CA MET A 90 4.76 -6.11 -12.85
C MET A 90 4.43 -5.05 -13.90
N LEU A 91 4.51 -5.42 -15.18
CA LEU A 91 3.99 -4.61 -16.27
C LEU A 91 2.48 -4.88 -16.42
N ALA A 92 1.65 -3.90 -16.10
CA ALA A 92 0.19 -4.02 -16.16
C ALA A 92 -0.47 -2.65 -16.40
N PRO A 93 -1.77 -2.59 -16.77
CA PRO A 93 -2.51 -1.33 -16.81
C PRO A 93 -2.34 -0.53 -15.52
N LEU A 94 -2.07 0.78 -15.61
CA LEU A 94 -1.85 1.63 -14.43
C LEU A 94 -2.99 1.58 -13.42
N THR A 95 -4.19 1.22 -13.87
CA THR A 95 -5.40 1.14 -13.07
C THR A 95 -5.34 0.02 -12.03
N VAL A 96 -4.48 -0.99 -12.20
CA VAL A 96 -4.23 -2.03 -11.19
C VAL A 96 -3.86 -1.38 -9.84
N ASP A 97 -2.85 -0.52 -9.83
CA ASP A 97 -2.42 0.19 -8.61
C ASP A 97 -3.46 1.19 -8.13
N VAL A 98 -4.10 1.93 -9.05
CA VAL A 98 -5.09 2.94 -8.69
C VAL A 98 -6.27 2.32 -7.97
N ILE A 99 -6.86 1.26 -8.52
CA ILE A 99 -8.06 0.62 -7.94
C ILE A 99 -7.71 -0.15 -6.67
N ARG A 100 -6.53 -0.78 -6.63
CA ARG A 100 -6.05 -1.43 -5.42
C ARG A 100 -5.86 -0.43 -4.28
N MET A 101 -5.25 0.71 -4.57
CA MET A 101 -5.07 1.77 -3.59
C MET A 101 -6.41 2.33 -3.09
N LEU A 102 -7.37 2.61 -3.98
CA LEU A 102 -8.70 3.08 -3.58
C LEU A 102 -9.45 2.04 -2.75
N SER A 103 -9.37 0.76 -3.14
CA SER A 103 -9.93 -0.34 -2.37
C SER A 103 -9.31 -0.40 -0.97
N SER A 104 -7.99 -0.18 -0.87
CA SER A 104 -7.28 -0.14 0.39
C SER A 104 -7.74 1.00 1.31
N VAL A 105 -8.07 2.18 0.74
CA VAL A 105 -8.62 3.32 1.51
C VAL A 105 -10.00 2.98 2.07
N LEU A 106 -10.86 2.33 1.28
CA LEU A 106 -12.19 1.92 1.73
C LEU A 106 -12.12 0.88 2.84
N VAL A 107 -11.27 -0.16 2.69
CA VAL A 107 -11.12 -1.23 3.68
C VAL A 107 -10.42 -0.74 4.94
N ALA A 108 -9.33 0.02 4.82
CA ALA A 108 -8.61 0.57 5.96
C ALA A 108 -9.42 1.62 6.72
N GLY A 109 -10.25 2.40 6.01
CA GLY A 109 -11.09 3.45 6.57
C GLY A 109 -11.97 2.91 7.71
N GLU A 110 -12.60 1.76 7.51
CA GLU A 110 -13.40 1.10 8.54
C GLU A 110 -12.59 0.78 9.79
N SER A 111 -11.38 0.22 9.62
CA SER A 111 -10.50 -0.17 10.74
C SER A 111 -9.99 1.02 11.56
N ILE A 112 -9.97 2.23 11.01
CA ILE A 112 -9.56 3.46 11.70
C ILE A 112 -10.73 4.35 12.12
N GLY A 113 -11.98 3.87 11.99
CA GLY A 113 -13.18 4.60 12.39
C GLY A 113 -13.60 5.72 11.44
N LEU A 114 -13.17 5.66 10.18
CA LEU A 114 -13.57 6.59 9.13
C LEU A 114 -14.99 6.24 8.65
N SER A 115 -15.84 7.25 8.42
CA SER A 115 -17.14 7.01 7.81
C SER A 115 -16.99 6.61 6.33
N GLU A 116 -17.96 5.87 5.78
CA GLU A 116 -17.95 5.52 4.36
C GLU A 116 -17.92 6.77 3.46
N ALA A 117 -18.63 7.83 3.87
CA ALA A 117 -18.66 9.10 3.15
C ALA A 117 -17.27 9.79 3.12
N ASP A 118 -16.56 9.76 4.23
CA ASP A 118 -15.20 10.31 4.33
C ASP A 118 -14.21 9.46 3.52
N ALA A 119 -14.32 8.12 3.57
CA ALA A 119 -13.48 7.23 2.78
C ALA A 119 -13.68 7.43 1.27
N ARG A 120 -14.92 7.59 0.82
CA ARG A 120 -15.26 7.94 -0.58
C ARG A 120 -14.74 9.32 -0.96
N THR A 121 -14.81 10.29 -0.06
CA THR A 121 -14.25 11.63 -0.27
C THR A 121 -12.74 11.57 -0.44
N ALA A 122 -12.04 10.79 0.40
CA ALA A 122 -10.60 10.57 0.29
C ALA A 122 -10.24 9.89 -1.05
N CYS A 123 -11.00 8.89 -1.48
CA CYS A 123 -10.84 8.23 -2.78
C CYS A 123 -10.98 9.22 -3.95
N ALA A 124 -12.02 10.06 -3.93
CA ALA A 124 -12.26 11.06 -4.97
C ALA A 124 -11.14 12.12 -5.01
N GLN A 125 -10.66 12.57 -3.84
CA GLN A 125 -9.52 13.48 -3.75
C GLN A 125 -8.24 12.86 -4.29
N MET A 126 -7.95 11.59 -3.94
CA MET A 126 -6.80 10.86 -4.45
C MET A 126 -6.83 10.78 -5.99
N LEU A 127 -7.96 10.37 -6.58
CA LEU A 127 -8.11 10.31 -8.04
C LEU A 127 -7.94 11.68 -8.70
N SER A 128 -8.51 12.72 -8.11
CA SER A 128 -8.38 14.09 -8.61
C SER A 128 -6.91 14.54 -8.64
N VAL A 129 -6.17 14.32 -7.55
CA VAL A 129 -4.75 14.67 -7.46
C VAL A 129 -3.91 13.80 -8.41
N TYR A 130 -4.16 12.49 -8.45
CA TYR A 130 -3.45 11.56 -9.33
C TYR A 130 -3.58 11.96 -10.81
N THR A 131 -4.81 12.22 -11.26
CA THR A 131 -5.06 12.67 -12.64
C THR A 131 -4.48 14.05 -12.94
N ALA A 132 -4.53 14.99 -12.00
CA ALA A 132 -3.89 16.30 -12.16
C ALA A 132 -2.37 16.18 -12.30
N MET A 133 -1.73 15.30 -11.51
CA MET A 133 -0.29 15.05 -11.57
C MET A 133 0.12 14.38 -12.89
N LEU A 134 -0.67 13.41 -13.38
CA LEU A 134 -0.45 12.80 -14.70
C LEU A 134 -0.54 13.84 -15.82
N ARG A 135 -1.56 14.71 -15.80
CA ARG A 135 -1.72 15.79 -16.79
C ARG A 135 -0.58 16.80 -16.77
N ALA A 136 -0.02 17.08 -15.59
CA ALA A 136 1.13 17.96 -15.45
C ALA A 136 2.43 17.35 -16.02
N GLY A 137 2.48 16.03 -16.21
CA GLY A 137 3.58 15.31 -16.86
C GLY A 137 4.92 15.39 -16.13
N LYS A 138 4.92 15.73 -14.83
CA LYS A 138 6.13 15.93 -14.04
C LYS A 138 6.05 15.14 -12.73
N PRO A 139 6.78 14.01 -12.60
CA PRO A 139 6.91 13.35 -11.31
C PRO A 139 7.61 14.30 -10.33
N ARG A 140 7.14 14.33 -9.09
CA ARG A 140 7.73 15.14 -8.02
C ARG A 140 8.05 14.24 -6.84
N TRP A 141 9.31 14.25 -6.45
CA TRP A 141 9.77 13.67 -5.20
C TRP A 141 9.10 14.42 -4.04
N LEU A 142 8.61 13.68 -3.04
CA LEU A 142 8.14 14.26 -1.79
C LEU A 142 9.28 14.28 -0.79
N GLU A 143 9.89 15.45 -0.64
CA GLU A 143 10.92 15.74 0.34
C GLU A 143 10.54 17.02 1.10
N ARG A 144 11.38 17.49 2.03
CA ARG A 144 10.98 18.57 2.95
C ARG A 144 10.59 19.86 2.21
N ALA A 145 11.25 20.17 1.09
CA ALA A 145 11.00 21.39 0.33
C ALA A 145 9.71 21.31 -0.52
N THR A 146 9.25 20.10 -0.85
CA THR A 146 8.13 19.88 -1.79
C THR A 146 6.88 19.33 -1.12
N ALA A 147 7.02 18.71 0.06
CA ALA A 147 5.90 18.20 0.85
C ALA A 147 5.12 19.32 1.53
N SER A 148 3.82 19.09 1.72
CA SER A 148 2.91 19.95 2.47
C SER A 148 2.14 19.12 3.52
N GLY A 149 1.39 19.81 4.40
CA GLY A 149 0.47 19.16 5.36
C GLY A 149 1.14 18.13 6.29
N LEU A 150 0.48 16.99 6.46
CA LEU A 150 0.92 15.91 7.35
C LEU A 150 2.26 15.32 6.93
N VAL A 151 2.51 15.14 5.64
CA VAL A 151 3.78 14.60 5.13
C VAL A 151 4.94 15.55 5.44
N ALA A 152 4.76 16.87 5.28
CA ALA A 152 5.79 17.85 5.66
C ALA A 152 6.09 17.81 7.18
N THR A 153 5.06 17.60 8.00
CA THR A 153 5.22 17.44 9.46
C THR A 153 5.97 16.16 9.80
N LEU A 154 5.59 15.03 9.20
CA LEU A 154 6.28 13.75 9.33
C LEU A 154 7.76 13.89 8.96
N LEU A 155 8.09 14.44 7.79
CA LEU A 155 9.46 14.61 7.32
C LEU A 155 10.31 15.50 8.24
N ARG A 156 9.73 16.54 8.84
CA ARG A 156 10.41 17.37 9.85
C ARG A 156 10.72 16.58 11.12
N GLN A 157 9.82 15.70 11.55
CA GLN A 157 10.00 14.87 12.73
C GLN A 157 11.06 13.78 12.50
N VAL A 158 10.93 13.00 11.42
CA VAL A 158 11.82 11.85 11.19
C VAL A 158 13.25 12.23 10.86
N LYS A 159 13.50 13.43 10.31
CA LYS A 159 14.86 13.96 10.07
C LYS A 159 15.73 13.98 11.34
N ARG A 160 15.11 14.22 12.50
CA ARG A 160 15.82 14.29 13.79
C ARG A 160 16.06 12.91 14.42
N ARG A 161 15.45 11.85 13.86
CA ARG A 161 15.55 10.51 14.41
C ARG A 161 16.93 9.93 14.14
N LYS A 162 17.61 9.50 15.19
CA LYS A 162 18.89 8.80 15.09
C LYS A 162 18.64 7.34 14.70
N ARG A 163 19.44 6.81 13.77
CA ARG A 163 19.33 5.41 13.30
C ARG A 163 19.40 4.41 14.46
N GLY A 164 20.34 4.58 15.38
CA GLY A 164 20.48 3.69 16.54
C GLY A 164 19.23 3.65 17.42
N ALA A 165 18.60 4.80 17.68
CA ALA A 165 17.36 4.86 18.44
C ALA A 165 16.18 4.19 17.70
N LEU A 166 16.13 4.31 16.37
CA LEU A 166 15.11 3.62 15.56
C LEU A 166 15.28 2.10 15.60
N LEU A 167 16.51 1.60 15.44
CA LEU A 167 16.81 0.18 15.48
C LEU A 167 16.47 -0.40 16.85
N ASN A 168 16.97 0.20 17.93
CA ASN A 168 16.70 -0.27 19.30
C ASN A 168 15.19 -0.35 19.62
N ALA A 169 14.37 0.56 19.07
CA ALA A 169 12.92 0.56 19.28
C ALA A 169 12.15 -0.46 18.41
N ARG A 170 12.82 -1.15 17.48
CA ARG A 170 12.22 -2.08 16.51
C ARG A 170 12.86 -3.46 16.51
N THR A 171 13.99 -3.61 17.19
CA THR A 171 14.71 -4.86 17.38
C THR A 171 14.84 -5.12 18.87
N GLU A 172 13.72 -5.41 19.52
CA GLU A 172 13.76 -6.15 20.79
C GLU A 172 13.97 -7.62 20.42
N MET A 173 15.00 -8.22 21.01
CA MET A 173 15.23 -9.67 20.97
C MET A 173 14.32 -10.36 21.97
#